data_AF-A0A2J8SQG5-F1
#
_entry.id   AF-A0A2J8SQG5-F1
#
_cell.length_a   1.000
_cell.length_b   1.000
_cell.length_c   1.000
_cell.angle_alpha   90.00
_cell.angle_beta   90.00
_cell.angle_gamma   90.00
#
_symmetry.space_group_name_H-M   'P 1'
#
loop_
_entity.id
_entity.type
_entity.pdbx_description
1 polymer ?
#
loop_
_entity_poly.entity_id
_entity_poly.type
_entity_poly.pdbx_seq_one_letter_code
_entity_poly.pdbx_strand_id
1 'polypeptide(L)'
;MAFANLRKVLISDSLDPCCRKILQDGGLQVVEKQNLSKEELIAELQDCEGLIVRSATKVTADVINAAEKLQVVGRAGTGVDNVDLEAATRKGILVMK
;
A
#
# COMPACT_ATOMS: atom_id res chain seq x y z
N MET A 1 -19.73 5.29 -0.39
CA MET A 1 -18.49 5.57 0.37
C MET A 1 -17.36 4.81 -0.31
N ALA A 2 -16.25 5.48 -0.65
CA ALA A 2 -15.24 4.95 -1.57
C ALA A 2 -14.47 3.72 -1.06
N PHE A 3 -14.50 3.44 0.24
CA PHE A 3 -13.83 2.29 0.85
C PHE A 3 -14.73 1.63 1.89
N ALA A 4 -15.58 0.68 1.47
CA ALA A 4 -16.51 0.02 2.39
C ALA A 4 -15.81 -0.95 3.37
N ASN A 5 -14.56 -1.36 3.08
CA ASN A 5 -13.88 -2.46 3.77
C ASN A 5 -12.39 -2.19 4.09
N LEU A 6 -11.90 -0.95 3.97
CA LEU A 6 -10.52 -0.63 4.31
C LEU A 6 -10.33 -0.74 5.82
N ARG A 7 -9.64 -1.78 6.28
CA ARG A 7 -9.43 -2.06 7.70
C ARG A 7 -7.96 -2.17 8.05
N LYS A 8 -7.15 -2.72 7.14
CA LYS A 8 -5.73 -3.01 7.39
C LYS A 8 -4.84 -2.39 6.31
N VAL A 9 -3.83 -1.66 6.76
CA VAL A 9 -2.86 -0.95 5.94
C VAL A 9 -1.45 -1.43 6.26
N LEU A 10 -0.70 -1.80 5.21
CA LEU A 10 0.72 -2.10 5.29
C LEU A 10 1.53 -0.84 4.95
N ILE A 11 2.46 -0.46 5.82
CA ILE A 11 3.52 0.50 5.51
C ILE A 11 4.79 -0.32 5.28
N SER A 12 5.28 -0.33 4.03
CA SER A 12 6.39 -1.22 3.61
C SER A 12 7.77 -0.56 3.60
N ASP A 13 7.82 0.75 3.84
CA ASP A 13 9.04 1.57 3.83
C ASP A 13 9.19 2.34 5.15
N SER A 14 10.39 2.88 5.40
CA SER A 14 10.60 3.80 6.52
C SER A 14 9.93 5.16 6.26
N LEU A 15 8.93 5.48 7.08
CA LEU A 15 8.13 6.71 7.04
C LEU A 15 8.20 7.43 8.40
N ASP A 16 7.78 8.70 8.40
CA ASP A 16 7.59 9.42 9.66
C ASP A 16 6.51 8.74 10.52
N PRO A 17 6.74 8.54 11.84
CA PRO A 17 5.78 7.90 12.74
C PRO A 17 4.39 8.56 12.77
N CYS A 18 4.27 9.84 12.37
CA CYS A 18 2.96 10.50 12.28
C CYS A 18 2.02 9.79 11.30
N CYS A 19 2.53 9.18 10.23
CA CYS A 19 1.72 8.47 9.24
C CYS A 19 0.94 7.33 9.91
N ARG A 20 1.66 6.47 10.65
CA ARG A 20 1.05 5.39 11.43
C ARG A 20 0.00 5.92 12.40
N LYS A 21 0.33 6.98 13.14
CA LYS A 21 -0.57 7.55 14.15
C LYS A 21 -1.89 8.03 13.52
N ILE A 22 -1.82 8.78 12.42
CA ILE A 22 -3.01 9.29 11.72
C ILE A 22 -3.93 8.14 11.26
N LEU A 23 -3.36 7.07 10.72
CA LEU A 23 -4.14 5.90 10.27
C LEU A 23 -4.79 5.16 11.44
N GLN A 24 -4.06 4.97 12.53
CA GLN A 24 -4.57 4.33 13.74
C GLN A 24 -5.67 5.17 14.41
N ASP A 25 -5.49 6.49 14.49
CA ASP A 25 -6.50 7.43 15.00
C ASP A 25 -7.77 7.41 14.12
N GLY A 26 -7.62 7.11 12.83
CA GLY A 26 -8.71 6.84 11.89
C GLY A 26 -9.37 5.45 12.04
N GLY A 27 -8.92 4.63 13.00
CA GLY A 27 -9.47 3.30 13.27
C GLY A 27 -8.93 2.18 12.39
N LEU A 28 -7.83 2.41 11.66
CA LEU A 28 -7.20 1.39 10.81
C LEU A 28 -6.17 0.58 11.58
N GLN A 29 -6.12 -0.72 11.31
CA GLN A 29 -5.01 -1.56 11.71
C GLN A 29 -3.80 -1.26 10.82
N VAL A 30 -2.66 -0.94 11.45
CA VAL A 30 -1.42 -0.61 10.75
C VAL A 30 -0.36 -1.65 11.03
N VAL A 31 0.22 -2.20 9.97
CA VAL A 31 1.39 -3.09 10.01
C VAL A 31 2.56 -2.34 9.38
N GLU A 32 3.69 -2.27 10.09
CA GLU A 32 4.93 -1.69 9.59
C GLU A 32 5.96 -2.81 9.42
N LYS A 33 6.42 -3.00 8.18
CA LYS A 33 7.52 -3.91 7.86
C LYS A 33 8.40 -3.25 6.81
N GLN A 34 9.71 -3.37 6.94
CA GLN A 34 10.66 -2.72 6.03
C GLN A 34 11.53 -3.76 5.34
N ASN A 35 12.11 -3.39 4.20
CA ASN A 35 13.06 -4.23 3.45
C ASN A 35 12.47 -5.60 3.06
N LEU A 36 11.16 -5.64 2.77
CA LEU A 36 10.50 -6.84 2.28
C LEU A 36 11.00 -7.18 0.88
N SER A 37 11.27 -8.46 0.65
CA SER A 37 11.35 -9.01 -0.69
C SER A 37 9.99 -8.90 -1.41
N LYS A 38 9.98 -9.12 -2.73
CA LYS A 38 8.75 -9.11 -3.51
C LYS A 38 7.76 -10.17 -3.00
N GLU A 39 8.28 -11.35 -2.66
CA GLU A 39 7.50 -12.50 -2.20
C GLU A 39 6.90 -12.24 -0.82
N GLU A 40 7.67 -11.68 0.11
CA GLU A 40 7.17 -11.29 1.43
C GLU A 40 6.15 -10.15 1.35
N LEU A 41 6.38 -9.16 0.47
CA LEU A 41 5.42 -8.09 0.22
C LEU A 41 4.09 -8.65 -0.28
N ILE A 42 4.11 -9.57 -1.24
CA ILE A 42 2.90 -10.23 -1.75
C ILE A 42 2.19 -11.00 -0.65
N ALA A 43 2.94 -11.70 0.21
CA ALA A 43 2.38 -12.46 1.33
C ALA A 43 1.66 -11.55 2.34
N GLU A 44 2.27 -10.43 2.72
CA GLU A 44 1.62 -9.45 3.63
C GLU A 44 0.38 -8.82 3.00
N LEU A 45 0.41 -8.55 1.70
CA LEU A 45 -0.69 -7.93 0.97
C LEU A 45 -1.92 -8.85 0.79
N GLN A 46 -1.81 -10.16 1.02
CA GLN A 46 -2.97 -11.07 1.00
C GLN A 46 -4.04 -10.70 2.03
N ASP A 47 -3.63 -9.99 3.08
CA ASP A 47 -4.51 -9.57 4.17
C ASP A 47 -4.50 -8.06 4.41
N CYS A 48 -4.19 -7.27 3.38
CA CYS A 48 -4.22 -5.80 3.47
C CYS A 48 -5.08 -5.21 2.37
N GLU A 49 -5.90 -4.22 2.72
CA GLU A 49 -6.68 -3.45 1.74
C GLU A 49 -5.98 -2.14 1.33
N GLY A 50 -4.98 -1.70 2.10
CA GLY A 50 -4.16 -0.53 1.78
C GLY A 50 -2.66 -0.80 1.86
N LEU A 51 -1.91 -0.13 0.99
CA LEU A 51 -0.45 -0.12 0.99
C LEU A 51 0.06 1.32 1.00
N ILE A 52 1.02 1.62 1.85
CA ILE A 52 1.75 2.88 1.86
C ILE A 52 3.22 2.59 1.62
N VAL A 53 3.77 3.25 0.61
CA VAL A 53 5.18 3.13 0.20
C VAL A 53 5.86 4.50 0.19
N ARG A 54 7.19 4.49 0.11
CA ARG A 54 8.01 5.65 -0.23
C ARG A 54 8.70 5.38 -1.56
N SER A 55 10.03 5.22 -1.57
CA SER A 55 10.84 5.07 -2.78
C SER A 55 11.45 3.68 -2.95
N ALA A 56 11.57 2.92 -1.86
CA ALA A 56 12.32 1.67 -1.84
C ALA A 56 11.46 0.52 -2.39
N THR A 57 10.28 0.31 -1.81
CA THR A 57 9.32 -0.69 -2.29
C THR A 57 8.90 -0.40 -3.74
N LYS A 58 8.89 -1.42 -4.59
CA LYS A 58 8.41 -1.33 -5.99
C LYS A 58 7.06 -2.03 -6.11
N VAL A 59 6.03 -1.26 -6.46
CA VAL A 59 4.65 -1.74 -6.59
C VAL A 59 4.40 -2.04 -8.07
N THR A 60 4.98 -3.15 -8.53
CA THR A 60 4.91 -3.58 -9.93
C THR A 60 3.57 -4.25 -10.26
N ALA A 61 3.29 -4.47 -11.54
CA ALA A 61 2.11 -5.24 -11.98
C ALA A 61 1.96 -6.58 -11.27
N ASP A 62 3.05 -7.34 -11.06
CA ASP A 62 3.00 -8.65 -10.40
C ASP A 62 2.52 -8.53 -8.94
N VAL A 63 3.03 -7.54 -8.21
CA VAL A 63 2.62 -7.27 -6.82
C VAL A 63 1.15 -6.86 -6.79
N ILE A 64 0.76 -5.94 -7.67
CA ILE A 64 -0.62 -5.46 -7.80
C ILE A 64 -1.57 -6.61 -8.10
N ASN A 65 -1.25 -7.46 -9.08
CA ASN A 65 -2.10 -8.55 -9.51
C ASN A 65 -2.26 -9.61 -8.41
N ALA A 66 -1.18 -9.94 -7.70
CA ALA A 66 -1.21 -10.91 -6.61
C ALA A 66 -1.94 -10.41 -5.34
N ALA A 67 -2.07 -9.10 -5.14
CA ALA A 67 -2.72 -8.51 -3.96
C ALA A 67 -4.25 -8.41 -4.14
N GLU A 68 -4.98 -9.50 -3.91
CA GLU A 68 -6.42 -9.60 -4.23
C GLU A 68 -7.32 -8.61 -3.49
N LYS A 69 -6.99 -8.27 -2.25
CA LYS A 69 -7.78 -7.35 -1.40
C LYS A 69 -7.40 -5.88 -1.55
N LEU A 70 -6.28 -5.58 -2.23
CA LEU A 70 -5.73 -4.24 -2.27
C LEU A 70 -6.67 -3.28 -3.00
N GLN A 71 -7.02 -2.18 -2.36
CA GLN A 71 -7.95 -1.16 -2.87
C GLN A 71 -7.26 0.19 -3.11
N VAL A 72 -6.20 0.48 -2.36
CA VAL A 72 -5.51 1.77 -2.41
C VAL A 72 -3.99 1.62 -2.20
N VAL A 73 -3.22 2.39 -2.96
CA VAL A 73 -1.77 2.56 -2.79
C VAL A 73 -1.48 4.03 -2.58
N GLY A 74 -0.96 4.39 -1.42
CA GLY A 74 -0.44 5.74 -1.14
C GLY A 74 1.07 5.78 -1.27
N ARG A 75 1.62 6.80 -1.93
CA ARG A 75 3.06 7.08 -1.89
C ARG A 75 3.34 8.35 -1.09
N ALA A 76 4.12 8.22 -0.01
CA ALA A 76 4.62 9.35 0.74
C ALA A 76 5.79 10.03 -0.01
N GLY A 77 5.48 10.94 -0.93
CA GLY A 77 6.46 11.68 -1.72
C GLY A 77 5.85 12.50 -2.85
N THR A 78 6.69 13.09 -3.70
CA THR A 78 6.21 14.00 -4.77
C THR A 78 5.69 13.28 -6.02
N GLY A 79 6.26 12.11 -6.34
CA GLY A 79 5.96 11.32 -7.54
C GLY A 79 5.38 9.95 -7.23
N VAL A 80 5.11 9.17 -8.28
CA VAL A 80 4.55 7.79 -8.21
C VAL A 80 5.32 6.79 -9.08
N ASP A 81 6.55 7.15 -9.46
CA ASP A 81 7.47 6.43 -10.37
C ASP A 81 7.80 4.97 -9.99
N ASN A 82 7.55 4.54 -8.75
CA ASN A 82 7.75 3.17 -8.28
C ASN A 82 6.44 2.36 -8.22
N VAL A 83 5.35 2.90 -8.74
CA VAL A 83 4.03 2.26 -8.81
C VAL A 83 3.63 2.11 -10.27
N ASP A 84 3.25 0.90 -10.66
CA ASP A 84 2.67 0.64 -11.99
C ASP A 84 1.23 1.16 -12.02
N LEU A 85 1.08 2.42 -12.46
CA LEU A 85 -0.21 3.09 -12.53
C LEU A 85 -1.19 2.41 -13.47
N GLU A 86 -0.71 1.82 -14.57
CA GLU A 86 -1.59 1.15 -15.51
C GLU A 86 -2.16 -0.14 -14.91
N ALA A 87 -1.32 -0.95 -14.26
CA ALA A 87 -1.77 -2.15 -13.58
C ALA A 87 -2.75 -1.81 -12.44
N ALA A 88 -2.45 -0.77 -11.65
CA ALA A 88 -3.34 -0.29 -10.60
C ALA A 88 -4.71 0.15 -11.19
N THR A 89 -4.70 0.94 -12.25
CA THR A 89 -5.91 1.42 -12.92
C THR A 89 -6.74 0.26 -13.47
N ARG A 90 -6.11 -0.69 -14.18
CA ARG A 90 -6.79 -1.89 -14.72
C ARG A 90 -7.43 -2.74 -13.62
N LYS A 91 -6.81 -2.81 -12.44
CA LYS A 91 -7.33 -3.56 -11.29
C LYS A 91 -8.32 -2.75 -10.44
N GLY A 92 -8.55 -1.48 -10.76
CA GLY A 92 -9.43 -0.60 -9.98
C GLY A 92 -8.85 -0.16 -8.63
N ILE A 93 -7.52 -0.19 -8.51
CA ILE A 93 -6.80 0.27 -7.32
C ILE A 93 -6.54 1.77 -7.43
N LEU A 94 -6.91 2.51 -6.40
CA LEU A 94 -6.70 3.95 -6.35
C LEU A 94 -5.25 4.25 -5.94
N VAL A 95 -4.57 5.15 -6.67
CA VAL A 95 -3.21 5.58 -6.34
C VAL A 95 -3.23 7.03 -5.85
N MET A 96 -2.71 7.27 -4.64
CA MET A 96 -2.66 8.58 -3.99
C MET A 96 -1.22 9.07 -3.84
N LYS A 97 -1.05 10.39 -3.96
CA LYS A 97 0.18 11.12 -3.68
C LYS A 97 -0.03 12.08 -2.52
#